data_AF-A0A182EZC1-F1
#
_entry.id   AF-A0A182EZC1-F1
#
_cell.length_a   1.000
_cell.length_b   1.000
_cell.length_c   1.000
_cell.angle_alpha   90.00
_cell.angle_beta   90.00
_cell.angle_gamma   90.00
#
_symmetry.space_group_name_H-M   'P 1'
#
loop_
_entity.id
_entity.type
_entity.pdbx_description
1 polymer ?
#
loop_
_entity_poly.entity_id
_entity_poly.type
_entity_poly.pdbx_seq_one_letter_code
_entity_poly.pdbx_strand_id
1 'polypeptide(L)'
;KELHELCKKNNITMTSYATLGSPGRAAAIPDFYWPIGEPMKDPLVLQLSEKHKKSPAQILLRHMTQRDICVIPKSINPDRILENFNIFDFKLTEEEMKQLDSVKKRVRLILIDP
;
A
#
# COMPACT_ATOMS: atom_id res chain seq x y z
N LYS A 1 5.08 12.35 -4.82
CA LYS A 1 3.98 13.23 -5.29
C LYS A 1 4.19 13.56 -6.77
N GLU A 2 5.41 13.90 -7.18
CA GLU A 2 5.76 14.21 -8.57
C GLU A 2 5.21 13.23 -9.63
N LEU A 3 5.47 11.92 -9.54
CA LEU A 3 4.99 10.96 -10.55
C LEU A 3 3.46 10.83 -10.60
N HIS A 4 2.80 10.74 -9.44
CA HIS A 4 1.33 10.58 -9.38
C HIS A 4 0.60 11.78 -9.99
N GLU A 5 1.04 13.00 -9.63
CA GLU A 5 0.46 14.22 -10.17
C GLU A 5 0.74 14.37 -11.67
N LEU A 6 1.94 13.96 -12.13
CA LEU A 6 2.27 13.93 -13.55
C LEU A 6 1.36 12.96 -14.31
N CYS A 7 1.15 11.74 -13.80
CA CYS A 7 0.23 10.78 -14.40
C CYS A 7 -1.19 11.33 -14.48
N LYS A 8 -1.71 11.90 -13.37
CA LYS A 8 -3.03 12.53 -13.33
C LYS A 8 -3.18 13.64 -14.36
N LYS A 9 -2.21 14.56 -14.45
CA LYS A 9 -2.22 15.68 -15.42
C LYS A 9 -2.28 15.20 -16.87
N ASN A 10 -1.75 14.02 -17.16
CA ASN A 10 -1.71 13.43 -18.50
C ASN A 10 -2.81 12.39 -18.73
N ASN A 11 -3.83 12.29 -17.87
CA ASN A 11 -4.89 11.28 -17.95
C ASN A 11 -4.36 9.83 -17.95
N ILE A 12 -3.25 9.59 -17.25
CA ILE A 12 -2.67 8.27 -17.07
C ILE A 12 -3.10 7.74 -15.70
N THR A 13 -3.82 6.62 -15.68
CA THR A 13 -4.17 5.94 -14.44
C THR A 13 -2.96 5.20 -13.89
N MET A 14 -2.60 5.48 -12.63
CA MET A 14 -1.51 4.79 -11.96
C MET A 14 -2.04 3.56 -11.21
N THR A 15 -1.38 2.41 -11.38
CA THR A 15 -1.64 1.19 -10.61
C THR A 15 -0.47 0.92 -9.67
N SER A 16 -0.74 0.87 -8.37
CA SER A 16 0.23 0.50 -7.34
C SER A 16 0.38 -1.02 -7.29
N TYR A 17 1.59 -1.50 -7.59
CA TYR A 17 2.01 -2.85 -7.25
C TYR A 17 2.76 -2.85 -5.91
N ALA A 18 2.85 -4.01 -5.25
CA ALA A 18 3.51 -4.18 -3.95
C ALA A 18 2.99 -3.23 -2.85
N THR A 19 1.73 -2.78 -2.92
CA THR A 19 1.12 -1.85 -1.96
C THR A 19 1.26 -2.31 -0.50
N LEU A 20 1.21 -3.64 -0.27
CA LEU A 20 1.34 -4.26 1.05
C LEU A 20 2.80 -4.59 1.43
N GLY A 21 3.78 -4.08 0.70
CA GLY A 21 5.20 -4.31 0.98
C GLY A 21 5.78 -5.62 0.44
N SER A 22 5.06 -6.33 -0.43
CA SER A 22 5.49 -7.59 -1.07
C SER A 22 6.23 -8.56 -0.13
N PRO A 23 5.61 -9.02 0.97
CA PRO A 23 6.29 -9.83 1.99
C PRO A 23 6.78 -11.19 1.45
N GLY A 24 6.15 -11.72 0.39
CA GLY A 24 6.56 -12.96 -0.25
C GLY A 24 7.75 -12.85 -1.21
N ARG A 25 8.30 -11.65 -1.47
CA ARG A 25 9.35 -11.45 -2.50
C ARG A 25 10.64 -12.21 -2.20
N ALA A 26 11.04 -12.28 -0.93
CA ALA A 26 12.28 -12.94 -0.52
C ALA A 26 12.25 -14.45 -0.81
N ALA A 27 11.08 -15.08 -0.73
CA ALA A 27 10.91 -16.48 -1.10
C ALA A 27 10.94 -16.72 -2.61
N ALA A 28 10.68 -15.69 -3.44
CA ALA A 28 10.65 -15.83 -4.90
C ALA A 28 12.06 -15.86 -5.50
N ILE A 29 13.01 -15.11 -4.92
CA ILE A 29 14.43 -15.12 -5.33
C ILE A 29 15.28 -15.10 -4.05
N PRO A 30 15.63 -16.28 -3.50
CA PRO A 30 16.30 -16.37 -2.20
C PRO A 30 17.68 -15.70 -2.14
N ASP A 31 18.43 -15.75 -3.24
CA ASP A 31 19.82 -15.24 -3.29
C ASP A 31 19.93 -13.75 -3.66
N PHE A 32 18.81 -13.06 -3.85
CA PHE A 32 18.80 -11.64 -4.21
C PHE A 32 18.72 -10.74 -2.97
N TYR A 33 19.45 -9.62 -3.00
CA TYR A 33 19.33 -8.58 -1.97
C TYR A 33 18.01 -7.81 -2.11
N TRP A 34 17.10 -8.02 -1.16
CA TRP A 34 15.84 -7.30 -1.09
C TRP A 34 15.90 -6.14 -0.09
N PRO A 35 15.65 -4.89 -0.50
CA PRO A 35 15.47 -3.78 0.44
C PRO A 35 14.35 -4.07 1.43
N ILE A 36 14.52 -3.66 2.68
CA ILE A 36 13.54 -3.88 3.75
C ILE A 36 12.55 -2.72 3.77
N GLY A 37 11.26 -3.03 3.62
CA GLY A 37 10.16 -2.12 3.87
C GLY A 37 8.92 -2.91 4.26
N GLU A 38 8.41 -2.63 5.45
CA GLU A 38 7.28 -3.35 6.07
C GLU A 38 6.15 -2.36 6.39
N PRO A 39 5.44 -1.84 5.37
CA PRO A 39 4.40 -0.81 5.58
C PRO A 39 3.26 -1.30 6.48
N MET A 40 2.98 -2.61 6.51
CA MET A 40 1.97 -3.20 7.40
C MET A 40 2.36 -3.16 8.89
N LYS A 41 3.63 -2.91 9.22
CA LYS A 41 4.12 -2.77 10.59
C LYS A 41 4.45 -1.33 10.96
N ASP A 42 4.15 -0.37 10.09
CA ASP A 42 4.36 1.04 10.40
C ASP A 42 3.46 1.46 11.58
N PRO A 43 3.99 2.13 12.62
CA PRO A 43 3.22 2.48 13.81
C PRO A 43 1.95 3.30 13.51
N LEU A 44 2.01 4.20 12.52
CA LEU A 44 0.84 4.99 12.13
C LEU A 44 -0.22 4.09 11.48
N VAL A 45 0.19 3.16 10.64
CA VAL A 45 -0.73 2.20 9.99
C VAL A 45 -1.40 1.31 11.03
N LEU A 46 -0.65 0.83 12.03
CA LEU A 46 -1.19 0.04 13.14
C LEU A 46 -2.19 0.85 13.99
N GLN A 47 -1.84 2.10 14.32
CA GLN A 47 -2.74 3.00 15.05
C GLN A 47 -4.05 3.26 14.30
N LEU A 48 -3.98 3.51 12.99
CA LEU A 48 -5.17 3.72 12.16
C LEU A 48 -5.99 2.45 11.98
N SER A 49 -5.32 1.30 11.91
CA SER A 49 -5.96 -0.02 11.88
C SER A 49 -6.83 -0.23 13.12
N GLU A 50 -6.31 0.06 14.31
CA GLU A 50 -7.07 0.01 15.56
C GLU A 50 -8.24 1.00 15.56
N LYS A 51 -7.98 2.26 15.18
CA LYS A 51 -8.98 3.33 15.17
C LYS A 51 -10.18 3.01 14.28
N HIS A 52 -9.95 2.49 13.08
CA HIS A 52 -10.99 2.18 12.10
C HIS A 52 -11.56 0.76 12.28
N LYS A 53 -10.99 -0.06 13.17
CA LYS A 53 -11.30 -1.50 13.31
C LYS A 53 -11.15 -2.25 11.99
N LYS A 54 -10.07 -1.94 11.28
CA LYS A 54 -9.70 -2.51 9.98
C LYS A 54 -8.31 -3.09 10.06
N SER A 55 -7.93 -4.00 9.17
CA SER A 55 -6.57 -4.53 9.15
C SER A 55 -5.57 -3.48 8.62
N PRO A 56 -4.27 -3.61 8.93
CA PRO A 56 -3.23 -2.75 8.34
C PRO A 56 -3.24 -2.78 6.81
N ALA A 57 -3.57 -3.93 6.22
CA ALA A 57 -3.69 -4.06 4.77
C ALA A 57 -4.84 -3.21 4.22
N GLN A 58 -6.00 -3.23 4.86
CA GLN A 58 -7.14 -2.41 4.46
C GLN A 58 -6.82 -0.92 4.54
N ILE A 59 -6.11 -0.45 5.59
CA ILE A 59 -5.67 0.95 5.71
C ILE A 59 -4.80 1.35 4.51
N LEU A 60 -3.79 0.55 4.16
CA LEU A 60 -2.87 0.84 3.06
C LEU A 60 -3.58 0.84 1.69
N LEU A 61 -4.46 -0.14 1.46
CA LEU A 61 -5.23 -0.21 0.22
C LEU A 61 -6.23 0.95 0.10
N ARG A 62 -6.86 1.32 1.21
CA ARG A 62 -7.79 2.46 1.25
C ARG A 62 -7.07 3.79 1.02
N HIS A 63 -5.88 3.96 1.56
CA HIS A 63 -5.04 5.15 1.31
C HIS A 63 -4.74 5.33 -0.17
N MET A 64 -4.37 4.27 -0.90
CA MET A 64 -4.10 4.36 -2.34
C MET A 64 -5.37 4.64 -3.15
N THR A 65 -6.45 3.90 -2.89
CA THR A 65 -7.70 4.06 -3.64
C THR A 65 -8.34 5.45 -3.44
N GLN A 66 -8.26 6.02 -2.24
CA GLN A 66 -8.70 7.41 -1.99
C GLN A 66 -7.86 8.48 -2.69
N ARG A 67 -6.67 8.13 -3.20
CA ARG A 67 -5.81 9.03 -3.98
C ARG A 67 -6.01 8.87 -5.49
N ASP A 68 -7.02 8.10 -5.91
CA ASP A 68 -7.25 7.66 -7.29
C ASP A 68 -6.08 6.83 -7.85
N ILE A 69 -5.52 5.96 -7.02
CA ILE A 69 -4.49 5.00 -7.41
C ILE A 69 -5.11 3.60 -7.36
N CYS A 70 -5.11 2.89 -8.48
CA CYS A 70 -5.56 1.50 -8.54
C CYS A 70 -4.62 0.60 -7.74
N VAL A 71 -5.14 -0.46 -7.12
CA VAL A 71 -4.35 -1.42 -6.32
C VAL A 71 -4.61 -2.85 -6.78
N ILE A 72 -3.58 -3.70 -6.68
CA ILE A 72 -3.64 -5.11 -7.08
C ILE A 72 -3.05 -6.03 -5.98
N PRO A 73 -3.66 -6.10 -4.78
CA PRO A 73 -3.16 -6.92 -3.69
C PRO A 73 -3.24 -8.41 -4.03
N LYS A 74 -2.13 -9.14 -3.86
CA LYS A 74 -2.09 -10.60 -4.03
C LYS A 74 -2.31 -11.30 -2.70
N SER A 75 -3.20 -12.29 -2.69
CA SER A 75 -3.35 -13.27 -1.60
C SER A 75 -3.74 -14.64 -2.18
N ILE A 76 -3.42 -15.71 -1.47
CA ILE A 76 -3.96 -17.06 -1.70
C ILE A 76 -4.85 -17.52 -0.53
N ASN A 77 -4.88 -16.75 0.56
CA ASN A 77 -5.74 -17.01 1.71
C ASN A 77 -7.12 -16.37 1.43
N PRO A 78 -8.22 -17.16 1.43
CA PRO A 78 -9.57 -16.67 1.13
C PRO A 78 -10.05 -15.52 2.02
N ASP A 79 -9.80 -15.61 3.34
CA ASP A 79 -10.22 -14.58 4.29
C ASP A 79 -9.54 -13.24 3.99
N ARG A 80 -8.24 -13.26 3.67
CA ARG A 80 -7.50 -12.05 3.25
C ARG A 80 -7.96 -11.51 1.91
N ILE A 81 -8.39 -12.38 0.98
CA ILE A 81 -8.95 -11.93 -0.30
C ILE A 81 -10.23 -11.14 -0.04
N LEU A 82 -11.13 -11.68 0.79
CA LEU A 82 -12.37 -11.01 1.18
C LEU A 82 -12.08 -9.71 1.94
N GLU A 83 -11.17 -9.74 2.90
CA GLU A 83 -10.76 -8.57 3.68
C GLU A 83 -10.19 -7.44 2.79
N ASN A 84 -9.31 -7.77 1.85
CA ASN A 84 -8.71 -6.81 0.91
C ASN A 84 -9.75 -6.20 -0.05
N PHE A 85 -10.85 -6.90 -0.31
CA PHE A 85 -11.95 -6.38 -1.11
C PHE A 85 -12.85 -5.43 -0.31
N ASN A 86 -13.01 -5.68 0.99
CA ASN A 86 -13.81 -4.88 1.92
C ASN A 86 -13.09 -3.60 2.39
N ILE A 87 -12.64 -2.78 1.45
CA ILE A 87 -11.93 -1.52 1.72
C ILE A 87 -12.78 -0.27 1.45
N PHE A 88 -13.98 -0.44 0.88
CA PHE A 88 -14.84 0.66 0.45
C PHE A 88 -15.92 1.05 1.47
N ASP A 89 -16.05 0.28 2.56
CA ASP A 89 -17.03 0.48 3.62
C ASP A 89 -16.57 1.45 4.73
N PHE A 90 -15.37 2.02 4.60
CA PHE A 90 -14.85 3.05 5.49
C PHE A 90 -14.10 4.13 4.71
N LYS A 91 -13.74 5.23 5.37
CA LYS A 91 -12.99 6.33 4.75
C LYS A 91 -11.95 6.87 5.73
N LEU A 92 -10.72 7.04 5.24
CA LEU A 92 -9.69 7.79 5.93
C LEU A 92 -9.99 9.29 5.82
N THR A 93 -9.95 9.99 6.93
CA THR A 93 -10.13 11.43 7.02
C THR A 93 -9.00 12.17 6.30
N GLU A 94 -9.21 13.44 5.93
CA GLU A 94 -8.16 14.23 5.26
C GLU A 94 -6.88 14.34 6.08
N GLU A 95 -7.00 14.43 7.41
CA GLU A 95 -5.84 14.48 8.30
C GLU A 95 -5.06 13.16 8.31
N GLU A 96 -5.76 12.02 8.38
CA GLU A 96 -5.11 10.70 8.31
C GLU A 96 -4.43 10.48 6.96
N MET A 97 -5.06 10.95 5.87
CA MET A 97 -4.45 10.93 4.54
C MET A 97 -3.18 11.77 4.49
N LYS A 98 -3.17 12.97 5.10
CA LYS A 98 -1.97 13.83 5.20
C LYS A 98 -0.86 13.19 6.03
N GLN A 99 -1.21 12.52 7.12
CA GLN A 99 -0.27 11.78 7.97
C GLN A 99 0.37 10.63 7.20
N LEU A 100 -0.43 9.81 6.50
CA LEU A 100 0.04 8.71 5.66
C LEU A 100 0.85 9.17 4.44
N ASP A 101 0.58 10.38 3.93
CA ASP A 101 1.40 11.00 2.88
C ASP A 101 2.77 11.49 3.40
N SER A 102 2.88 11.74 4.70
CA SER A 102 4.05 12.32 5.36
C SER A 102 5.05 11.24 5.82
N VAL A 103 5.31 10.26 4.94
CA VAL A 103 6.21 9.13 5.25
C VAL A 103 7.66 9.59 5.32
N LYS A 104 8.34 9.26 6.43
CA LYS A 104 9.77 9.56 6.62
C LYS A 104 10.70 8.68 5.79
N LYS A 105 10.31 7.41 5.57
CA LYS A 105 11.11 6.42 4.83
C LYS A 105 10.46 6.14 3.48
N ARG A 106 11.26 6.24 2.42
CA ARG A 106 10.86 5.87 1.05
C ARG A 106 11.81 4.79 0.55
N VAL A 107 11.28 3.58 0.38
CA VAL A 107 12.07 2.41 -0.02
C VAL A 107 11.49 1.86 -1.30
N ARG A 108 12.34 1.71 -2.32
CA ARG A 108 12.01 0.96 -3.54
C ARG A 108 12.27 -0.52 -3.25
N LEU A 109 11.22 -1.34 -3.19
CA LEU A 109 11.34 -2.76 -2.82
C LEU A 109 11.80 -3.66 -3.96
N ILE A 110 11.40 -3.32 -5.19
CA ILE A 110 11.77 -4.07 -6.40
C ILE A 110 12.82 -3.24 -7.14
N LEU A 111 14.06 -3.71 -7.07
CA LEU A 111 15.23 -3.08 -7.71
C LEU A 111 15.50 -3.63 -9.11
N ILE A 112 14.82 -4.72 -9.48
CA ILE A 112 14.91 -5.34 -10.79
C ILE A 112 14.06 -4.48 -11.74
N ASP A 113 14.63 -3.40 -12.27
CA ASP A 113 14.21 -2.84 -13.55
C ASP A 113 15.01 -3.57 -14.65
N PRO A 114 14.37 -3.98 -15.75
CA PRO A 114 15.09 -4.40 -16.95
C PRO A 114 15.93 -3.27 -17.55
#